data_AF-A0A2N8RW33-F1
#
_entry.id   AF-A0A2N8RW33-F1
#
_cell.length_a   1.000
_cell.length_b   1.000
_cell.length_c   1.000
_cell.angle_alpha   90.00
_cell.angle_beta   90.00
_cell.angle_gamma   90.00
#
_symmetry.space_group_name_H-M   'P 1'
#
loop_
_entity.id
_entity.type
_entity.pdbx_description
1 polymer ?
#
loop_
_entity_poly.entity_id
_entity_poly.type
_entity_poly.pdbx_seq_one_letter_code
_entity_poly.pdbx_strand_id
1 'polypeptide(L)'
;GQWTFVASSAFNELNVGQQVQESFEVTSIDGTPATVTVTITGTNDAAVIAGDVAQTAAETNAPLTLNGTLTSTDVDNTDNSFTAATIVRDNGTFTLAADGQWTFVASSAFNELNVGQQVQESFEVTSIDGTPATVTVTITGTNDAAVIAGDVAQTAAETNAPLTLNGTLTSTDVDNTDNSFTAATIVRDNGTFTLAA
;
A
#
# COMPACT_ATOMS: atom_id res chain seq x y z
N GLY A 1 2.88 16.58 59.63
CA GLY A 1 1.93 15.82 58.82
C GLY A 1 2.53 15.45 57.49
N GLN A 2 3.48 14.51 57.46
CA GLN A 2 3.82 13.85 56.20
C GLN A 2 2.67 12.91 55.84
N TRP A 3 2.25 12.88 54.58
CA TRP A 3 1.17 12.02 54.09
C TRP A 3 1.61 11.30 52.83
N THR A 4 0.95 10.19 52.52
CA THR A 4 1.16 9.40 51.30
C THR A 4 -0.20 8.97 50.79
N PHE A 5 -0.39 9.08 49.48
CA PHE A 5 -1.53 8.51 48.77
C PHE A 5 -1.01 7.39 47.86
N VAL A 6 -1.68 6.25 47.87
CA VAL A 6 -1.41 5.11 46.97
C VAL A 6 -2.76 4.71 46.38
N ALA A 7 -2.87 4.76 45.06
CA ALA A 7 -4.07 4.30 44.36
C ALA A 7 -4.30 2.80 44.58
N SER A 8 -5.56 2.37 44.57
CA SER A 8 -5.94 0.95 44.68
C SER A 8 -5.65 0.15 43.40
N SER A 9 -5.53 0.83 42.26
CA SER A 9 -5.22 0.25 40.95
C SER A 9 -4.45 1.25 40.07
N ALA A 10 -3.97 0.77 38.92
CA ALA A 10 -3.58 1.67 37.84
C ALA A 10 -4.81 2.38 37.26
N PHE A 11 -4.59 3.56 36.68
CA PHE A 11 -5.56 4.30 35.89
C PHE A 11 -5.03 4.38 34.47
N ASN A 12 -5.80 3.88 33.51
CA ASN A 12 -5.47 3.87 32.07
C ASN A 12 -6.70 4.12 31.19
N GLU A 13 -7.82 4.47 31.82
CA GLU A 13 -9.12 4.71 31.20
C GLU A 13 -9.43 6.22 31.09
N LEU A 14 -8.57 7.08 31.63
CA LEU A 14 -8.79 8.51 31.70
C LEU A 14 -8.11 9.22 30.52
N ASN A 15 -8.89 9.68 29.55
CA ASN A 15 -8.39 10.49 28.43
C ASN A 15 -8.16 11.96 28.85
N VAL A 16 -7.55 12.78 27.98
CA VAL A 16 -7.29 14.21 28.16
C VAL A 16 -8.55 14.97 28.62
N GLY A 17 -8.39 15.70 29.71
CA GLY A 17 -9.47 16.50 30.30
C GLY A 17 -10.38 15.73 31.25
N GLN A 18 -10.27 14.40 31.31
CA GLN A 18 -10.93 13.61 32.35
C GLN A 18 -10.11 13.66 33.64
N GLN A 19 -10.81 13.59 34.78
CA GLN A 19 -10.18 13.60 36.09
C GLN A 19 -11.00 12.80 37.10
N VAL A 20 -10.29 12.22 38.06
CA VAL A 20 -10.86 11.62 39.27
C VAL A 20 -10.30 12.40 40.46
N GLN A 21 -11.18 12.77 41.40
CA GLN A 21 -10.80 13.51 42.60
C GLN A 21 -11.20 12.75 43.85
N GLU A 22 -10.28 12.67 44.79
CA GLU A 22 -10.48 12.07 46.12
C GLU A 22 -10.15 13.11 47.20
N SER A 23 -10.97 13.18 48.24
CA SER A 23 -10.80 14.15 49.33
C SER A 23 -10.69 13.45 50.68
N PHE A 24 -9.66 13.82 51.44
CA PHE A 24 -9.31 13.22 52.72
C PHE A 24 -9.39 14.29 53.81
N GLU A 25 -10.29 14.11 54.77
CA GLU A 25 -10.38 14.98 55.93
C GLU A 25 -9.28 14.61 56.95
N VAL A 26 -8.57 15.62 57.43
CA VAL A 26 -7.56 15.51 58.48
C VAL A 26 -7.88 16.51 59.59
N THR A 27 -7.40 16.25 60.80
CA THR A 27 -7.68 17.12 61.95
C THR A 27 -6.41 17.32 62.76
N SER A 28 -6.17 18.55 63.21
CA SER A 28 -5.09 18.85 64.18
C SER A 28 -5.46 18.41 65.60
N ILE A 29 -4.47 18.42 66.50
CA ILE A 29 -4.66 18.06 67.92
C ILE A 29 -5.71 18.92 68.63
N ASP A 30 -5.87 20.18 68.22
CA ASP A 30 -6.86 21.12 68.78
C ASP A 30 -8.26 20.98 68.16
N GLY A 31 -8.45 20.02 67.24
CA GLY A 31 -9.74 19.76 66.60
C GLY A 31 -10.01 20.55 65.32
N THR A 32 -9.07 21.39 64.84
CA THR A 32 -9.25 22.13 63.58
C THR A 32 -9.19 21.17 62.37
N PRO A 33 -10.24 21.10 61.52
CA PRO A 33 -10.24 20.25 60.34
C PRO A 33 -9.52 20.90 59.15
N ALA A 34 -8.97 20.08 58.26
CA ALA A 34 -8.53 20.46 56.93
C ALA A 34 -8.83 19.32 55.94
N THR A 35 -8.90 19.64 54.66
CA THR A 35 -9.12 18.66 53.58
C THR A 35 -7.89 18.60 52.69
N VAL A 36 -7.41 17.40 52.41
CA VAL A 36 -6.41 17.13 51.36
C VAL A 36 -7.16 16.59 50.15
N THR A 37 -7.07 17.26 49.01
CA THR A 37 -7.65 16.80 47.75
C THR A 37 -6.55 16.27 46.85
N VAL A 38 -6.73 15.05 46.36
CA VAL A 38 -5.88 14.41 45.34
C VAL A 38 -6.66 14.40 44.04
N THR A 39 -6.07 14.95 42.98
CA THR A 39 -6.63 14.94 41.63
C THR A 39 -5.75 14.08 40.73
N ILE A 40 -6.35 13.08 40.10
CA ILE A 40 -5.74 12.26 39.05
C ILE A 40 -6.27 12.78 37.72
N THR A 41 -5.39 13.26 36.85
CA THR A 41 -5.75 13.79 35.53
C THR A 41 -5.36 12.79 34.45
N GLY A 42 -6.28 12.55 33.51
CA GLY A 42 -6.07 11.68 32.38
C GLY A 42 -5.09 12.22 31.33
N THR A 43 -4.54 11.30 30.56
CA THR A 43 -3.67 11.54 29.39
C THR A 43 -4.13 10.60 28.28
N ASN A 44 -3.99 10.99 27.01
CA ASN A 44 -4.37 10.11 25.91
C ASN A 44 -3.40 8.92 25.80
N ASP A 45 -3.95 7.71 25.86
CA ASP A 45 -3.31 6.49 25.41
C ASP A 45 -3.40 6.40 23.87
N ALA A 46 -2.33 5.94 23.24
CA ALA A 46 -2.33 5.81 21.78
C ALA A 46 -3.18 4.60 21.35
N ALA A 47 -4.09 4.80 20.40
CA ALA A 47 -4.82 3.72 19.79
C ALA A 47 -3.90 2.65 19.15
N VAL A 48 -4.38 1.40 19.11
CA VAL A 48 -3.73 0.29 18.42
C VAL A 48 -4.38 0.11 17.05
N ILE A 49 -3.65 0.46 16.00
CA ILE A 49 -4.10 0.33 14.60
C ILE A 49 -3.59 -0.98 13.98
N ALA A 50 -4.46 -1.72 13.31
CA ALA A 50 -4.19 -2.99 12.64
C ALA A 50 -5.04 -3.15 11.36
N GLY A 51 -5.11 -4.37 10.80
CA GLY A 51 -5.85 -4.68 9.58
C GLY A 51 -4.97 -4.70 8.33
N ASP A 52 -5.52 -4.27 7.19
CA ASP A 52 -4.82 -4.23 5.90
C ASP A 52 -3.89 -3.03 5.79
N VAL A 53 -2.76 -3.08 6.52
CA VAL A 53 -1.72 -2.04 6.49
C VAL A 53 -0.78 -2.15 5.28
N ALA A 54 -0.84 -3.25 4.54
CA ALA A 54 -0.09 -3.43 3.31
C ALA A 54 -0.86 -4.29 2.30
N GLN A 55 -0.79 -3.93 1.02
CA GLN A 55 -1.36 -4.72 -0.08
C GLN A 55 -0.42 -4.75 -1.28
N THR A 56 -0.47 -5.86 -2.03
CA THR A 56 0.36 -6.05 -3.22
C THR A 56 -0.47 -6.68 -4.33
N ALA A 57 -0.30 -6.17 -5.56
CA ALA A 57 -0.85 -6.78 -6.76
C ALA A 57 0.17 -6.77 -7.91
N ALA A 58 -0.04 -7.65 -8.87
CA ALA A 58 0.61 -7.56 -10.17
C ALA A 58 0.01 -6.38 -10.96
N GLU A 59 0.83 -5.72 -11.77
CA GLU A 59 0.34 -4.78 -12.78
C GLU A 59 -0.62 -5.48 -13.75
N THR A 60 -1.41 -4.66 -14.45
CA THR A 60 -2.26 -5.15 -15.53
C THR A 60 -2.27 -4.13 -16.66
N ASN A 61 -2.80 -4.51 -17.81
CA ASN A 61 -3.08 -3.64 -18.96
C ASN A 61 -4.06 -2.46 -18.72
N ALA A 62 -4.49 -2.22 -17.48
CA ALA A 62 -5.30 -1.09 -17.07
C ALA A 62 -4.94 -0.66 -15.63
N PRO A 63 -5.25 0.59 -15.23
CA PRO A 63 -5.07 1.00 -13.85
C PRO A 63 -5.85 0.10 -12.88
N LEU A 64 -5.14 -0.41 -11.87
CA LEU A 64 -5.71 -1.28 -10.85
C LEU A 64 -6.25 -0.48 -9.65
N THR A 65 -7.18 -1.10 -8.93
CA THR A 65 -7.72 -0.58 -7.68
C THR A 65 -7.46 -1.59 -6.57
N LEU A 66 -6.74 -1.16 -5.53
CA LEU A 66 -6.53 -1.93 -4.30
C LEU A 66 -7.45 -1.42 -3.22
N ASN A 67 -7.93 -2.32 -2.36
CA ASN A 67 -8.78 -1.98 -1.24
C ASN A 67 -8.31 -2.71 0.01
N GLY A 68 -8.68 -2.20 1.16
CA GLY A 68 -8.48 -2.88 2.43
C GLY A 68 -9.27 -2.21 3.54
N THR A 69 -9.13 -2.73 4.76
CA THR A 69 -9.76 -2.15 5.95
C THR A 69 -8.77 -2.08 7.09
N LEU A 70 -8.63 -0.89 7.68
CA LEU A 70 -7.92 -0.69 8.94
C LEU A 70 -8.88 -0.86 10.11
N THR A 71 -8.34 -1.30 11.24
CA THR A 71 -9.06 -1.40 12.52
C THR A 71 -8.32 -0.61 13.58
N SER A 72 -9.04 0.04 14.49
CA SER A 72 -8.46 0.72 15.65
C SER A 72 -9.09 0.20 16.94
N THR A 73 -8.30 0.14 18.01
CA THR A 73 -8.80 -0.09 19.37
C THR A 73 -8.05 0.80 20.34
N ASP A 74 -8.78 1.46 21.22
CA ASP A 74 -8.23 2.36 22.23
C ASP A 74 -8.83 2.03 23.61
N VAL A 75 -8.01 2.19 24.65
CA VAL A 75 -8.34 1.86 26.04
C VAL A 75 -9.03 3.01 26.76
N ASP A 76 -8.75 4.26 26.36
CA ASP A 76 -9.32 5.46 26.97
C ASP A 76 -10.24 6.24 26.02
N ASN A 77 -10.28 5.86 24.74
CA ASN A 77 -11.18 6.40 23.73
C ASN A 77 -12.17 5.34 23.24
N THR A 78 -13.46 5.66 23.25
CA THR A 78 -14.50 4.74 22.75
C THR A 78 -14.73 4.88 21.25
N ASP A 79 -14.32 6.00 20.65
CA ASP A 79 -14.40 6.23 19.22
C ASP A 79 -13.14 5.69 18.53
N ASN A 80 -13.29 4.54 17.90
CA ASN A 80 -12.23 3.84 17.16
C ASN A 80 -12.22 4.18 15.66
N SER A 81 -12.80 5.31 15.27
CA SER A 81 -12.81 5.76 13.88
C SER A 81 -11.48 6.35 13.43
N PHE A 82 -11.37 6.58 12.11
CA PHE A 82 -10.24 7.23 11.48
C PHE A 82 -10.58 8.64 11.01
N THR A 83 -9.55 9.48 10.91
CA THR A 83 -9.67 10.75 10.18
C THR A 83 -9.73 10.44 8.69
N ALA A 84 -10.90 10.66 8.07
CA ALA A 84 -11.06 10.45 6.64
C ALA A 84 -10.10 11.32 5.82
N ALA A 85 -9.48 10.75 4.80
CA ALA A 85 -8.40 11.38 4.05
C ALA A 85 -8.46 11.03 2.55
N THR A 86 -7.93 11.93 1.72
CA THR A 86 -7.62 11.67 0.32
C THR A 86 -6.22 12.19 0.04
N ILE A 87 -5.32 11.31 -0.39
CA ILE A 87 -3.91 11.59 -0.59
C ILE A 87 -3.57 11.23 -2.03
N VAL A 88 -3.19 12.23 -2.82
CA VAL A 88 -2.77 12.05 -4.21
C VAL A 88 -1.24 12.02 -4.25
N ARG A 89 -0.68 11.02 -4.91
CA ARG A 89 0.75 10.89 -5.21
C ARG A 89 0.95 10.58 -6.70
N ASP A 90 2.20 10.39 -7.09
CA ASP A 90 2.57 10.16 -8.49
C ASP A 90 2.00 8.84 -9.02
N ASN A 91 1.96 7.78 -8.20
CA ASN A 91 1.55 6.45 -8.65
C ASN A 91 0.05 6.16 -8.43
N GLY A 92 -0.68 7.05 -7.77
CA GLY A 92 -2.12 6.92 -7.60
C GLY A 92 -2.75 7.82 -6.55
N THR A 93 -4.03 7.58 -6.30
CA THR A 93 -4.83 8.27 -5.28
C THR A 93 -5.30 7.30 -4.22
N PHE A 94 -4.95 7.58 -2.97
CA PHE A 94 -5.39 6.85 -1.79
C PHE A 94 -6.54 7.59 -1.09
N THR A 95 -7.60 6.88 -0.72
CA THR A 95 -8.71 7.39 0.07
C THR A 95 -8.94 6.51 1.27
N LEU A 96 -9.10 7.11 2.46
CA LEU A 96 -9.48 6.44 3.70
C LEU A 96 -10.81 7.02 4.18
N ALA A 97 -11.77 6.15 4.48
CA ALA A 97 -13.03 6.49 5.13
C ALA A 97 -12.90 6.39 6.67
N ALA A 98 -13.82 7.04 7.38
CA ALA A 98 -13.80 7.08 8.85
C ALA A 98 -14.00 5.71 9.50
N ASP A 99 -14.60 4.74 8.80
CA ASP A 99 -14.78 3.37 9.27
C ASP A 99 -13.55 2.47 9.00
N GLY A 100 -12.45 3.04 8.50
CA GLY A 100 -11.21 2.31 8.22
C GLY A 100 -11.15 1.70 6.82
N GLN A 101 -12.23 1.73 6.03
CA GLN A 101 -12.18 1.27 4.64
C GLN A 101 -11.30 2.20 3.81
N TRP A 102 -10.37 1.64 3.07
CA TRP A 102 -9.51 2.41 2.18
C TRP A 102 -9.47 1.83 0.78
N THR A 103 -9.18 2.72 -0.18
CA THR A 103 -9.01 2.41 -1.59
C THR A 103 -7.77 3.13 -2.11
N PHE A 104 -6.99 2.46 -2.94
CA PHE A 104 -5.93 3.05 -3.76
C PHE A 104 -6.26 2.81 -5.23
N VAL A 105 -6.32 3.88 -6.02
CA VAL A 105 -6.52 3.84 -7.47
C VAL A 105 -5.22 4.23 -8.14
N ALA A 106 -4.61 3.30 -8.89
CA ALA A 106 -3.39 3.52 -9.63
C ALA A 106 -3.56 4.65 -10.67
N SER A 107 -2.51 5.45 -10.88
CA SER A 107 -2.51 6.54 -11.88
C SER A 107 -2.32 6.04 -13.31
N SER A 108 -1.75 4.86 -13.48
CA SER A 108 -1.52 4.19 -14.76
C SER A 108 -1.66 2.66 -14.61
N ALA A 109 -1.47 1.97 -15.74
CA ALA A 109 -1.46 0.52 -15.81
C ALA A 109 -0.16 -0.10 -15.25
N PHE A 110 0.96 0.65 -15.30
CA PHE A 110 2.31 0.20 -14.97
C PHE A 110 2.85 -0.95 -15.86
N ASN A 111 2.38 -1.05 -17.11
CA ASN A 111 2.85 -2.01 -18.12
C ASN A 111 4.34 -1.91 -18.43
N GLU A 112 5.03 -0.85 -18.02
CA GLU A 112 6.48 -0.74 -18.18
C GLU A 112 7.26 -1.61 -17.18
N LEU A 113 6.59 -2.19 -16.17
CA LEU A 113 7.24 -3.00 -15.14
C LEU A 113 7.37 -4.46 -15.57
N ASN A 114 8.61 -4.90 -15.76
CA ASN A 114 8.94 -6.31 -16.02
C ASN A 114 9.01 -7.15 -14.72
N VAL A 115 9.11 -8.48 -14.85
CA VAL A 115 9.29 -9.42 -13.75
C VAL A 115 10.45 -9.01 -12.83
N GLY A 116 10.14 -8.86 -11.54
CA GLY A 116 11.10 -8.45 -10.51
C GLY A 116 11.24 -6.94 -10.32
N GLN A 117 10.59 -6.14 -11.17
CA GLN A 117 10.40 -4.70 -10.95
C GLN A 117 9.14 -4.45 -10.12
N GLN A 118 9.11 -3.31 -9.41
CA GLN A 118 7.95 -2.91 -8.64
C GLN A 118 7.92 -1.40 -8.41
N VAL A 119 6.72 -0.88 -8.18
CA VAL A 119 6.46 0.46 -7.66
C VAL A 119 5.78 0.32 -6.30
N GLN A 120 6.20 1.14 -5.34
CA GLN A 120 5.69 1.11 -3.97
C GLN A 120 5.39 2.53 -3.49
N GLU A 121 4.26 2.71 -2.81
CA GLU A 121 3.89 3.96 -2.15
C GLU A 121 3.38 3.72 -0.74
N SER A 122 3.63 4.70 0.15
CA SER A 122 3.17 4.69 1.53
C SER A 122 2.32 5.93 1.83
N PHE A 123 1.25 5.73 2.59
CA PHE A 123 0.27 6.74 2.96
C PHE A 123 0.17 6.83 4.48
N GLU A 124 0.43 8.02 5.02
CA GLU A 124 0.24 8.29 6.44
C GLU A 124 -1.24 8.57 6.71
N VAL A 125 -1.78 7.92 7.73
CA VAL A 125 -3.17 8.03 8.16
C VAL A 125 -3.22 8.17 9.67
N THR A 126 -4.33 8.65 10.21
CA THR A 126 -4.50 8.84 11.65
C THR A 126 -5.85 8.32 12.12
N SER A 127 -5.88 7.65 13.27
CA SER A 127 -7.12 7.46 14.03
C SER A 127 -7.64 8.81 14.56
N ILE A 128 -8.86 8.82 15.07
CA ILE A 128 -9.52 10.06 15.54
C ILE A 128 -8.88 10.66 16.79
N ASP A 129 -8.20 9.84 17.62
CA ASP A 129 -7.39 10.26 18.77
C ASP A 129 -6.05 10.91 18.36
N GLY A 130 -5.69 10.83 17.08
CA GLY A 130 -4.45 11.35 16.54
C GLY A 130 -3.30 10.34 16.44
N THR A 131 -3.52 9.06 16.79
CA THR A 131 -2.49 8.03 16.62
C THR A 131 -2.19 7.79 15.13
N PRO A 132 -0.91 7.90 14.70
CA PRO A 132 -0.54 7.72 13.31
C PRO A 132 -0.36 6.24 12.92
N ALA A 133 -0.66 5.91 11.67
CA ALA A 133 -0.32 4.65 11.01
C ALA A 133 0.12 4.88 9.56
N THR A 134 0.62 3.83 8.93
CA THR A 134 1.04 3.84 7.52
C THR A 134 0.40 2.69 6.77
N VAL A 135 -0.17 2.98 5.60
CA VAL A 135 -0.62 1.98 4.64
C VAL A 135 0.35 1.95 3.46
N THR A 136 0.82 0.78 3.08
CA THR A 136 1.75 0.60 1.95
C THR A 136 1.10 -0.20 0.83
N VAL A 137 1.13 0.34 -0.39
CA VAL A 137 0.70 -0.37 -1.60
C VAL A 137 1.90 -0.71 -2.47
N THR A 138 1.87 -1.88 -3.11
CA THR A 138 2.93 -2.31 -4.02
C THR A 138 2.33 -2.89 -5.29
N ILE A 139 2.81 -2.41 -6.43
CA ILE A 139 2.49 -2.94 -7.76
C ILE A 139 3.74 -3.63 -8.27
N THR A 140 3.63 -4.92 -8.60
CA THR A 140 4.74 -5.75 -9.09
C THR A 140 4.61 -5.96 -10.60
N GLY A 141 5.73 -5.92 -11.32
CA GLY A 141 5.75 -6.12 -12.75
C GLY A 141 5.46 -7.56 -13.18
N THR A 142 4.80 -7.72 -14.32
CA THR A 142 4.69 -9.00 -15.02
C THR A 142 5.53 -8.96 -16.31
N ASN A 143 5.39 -9.93 -17.20
CA ASN A 143 6.06 -9.86 -18.50
C ASN A 143 4.97 -9.74 -19.56
N ASP A 144 4.95 -8.63 -20.29
CA ASP A 144 4.14 -8.44 -21.47
C ASP A 144 4.73 -9.21 -22.67
N ALA A 145 3.85 -9.68 -23.54
CA ALA A 145 4.29 -10.39 -24.74
C ALA A 145 4.73 -9.39 -25.80
N ALA A 146 5.97 -9.54 -26.28
CA ALA A 146 6.45 -8.81 -27.44
C ALA A 146 5.54 -8.95 -28.66
N VAL A 147 5.39 -7.85 -29.40
CA VAL A 147 4.65 -7.78 -30.66
C VAL A 147 5.62 -7.92 -31.83
N ILE A 148 5.47 -8.98 -32.62
CA ILE A 148 6.25 -9.22 -33.83
C ILE A 148 5.49 -8.69 -35.07
N ALA A 149 6.18 -7.91 -35.91
CA ALA A 149 5.66 -7.33 -37.14
C ALA A 149 6.71 -7.40 -38.28
N GLY A 150 6.45 -6.71 -39.40
CA GLY A 150 7.31 -6.72 -40.60
C GLY A 150 6.82 -7.70 -41.67
N ASP A 151 7.76 -8.34 -42.36
CA ASP A 151 7.49 -9.25 -43.49
C ASP A 151 7.05 -10.66 -43.02
N VAL A 152 5.98 -10.72 -42.23
CA VAL A 152 5.43 -11.95 -41.63
C VAL A 152 4.72 -12.87 -42.63
N ALA A 153 4.45 -12.37 -43.84
CA ALA A 153 3.89 -13.14 -44.94
C ALA A 153 4.41 -12.60 -46.28
N GLN A 154 4.76 -13.51 -47.19
CA GLN A 154 5.22 -13.17 -48.54
C GLN A 154 4.66 -14.16 -49.57
N THR A 155 4.53 -13.71 -50.81
CA THR A 155 4.05 -14.51 -51.92
C THR A 155 4.94 -14.33 -53.15
N ALA A 156 5.17 -15.40 -53.90
CA ALA A 156 5.86 -15.35 -55.19
C ALA A 156 5.19 -16.29 -56.19
N ALA A 157 5.31 -15.95 -57.48
CA ALA A 157 4.91 -16.83 -58.58
C ALA A 157 5.95 -17.93 -58.81
N GLU A 158 5.51 -19.08 -59.34
CA GLU A 158 6.42 -20.17 -59.70
C GLU A 158 7.38 -19.79 -60.83
N THR A 159 8.59 -20.35 -60.82
CA THR A 159 9.59 -20.17 -61.88
C THR A 159 10.37 -21.47 -62.13
N ASN A 160 11.11 -21.53 -63.24
CA ASN A 160 11.99 -22.67 -63.56
C ASN A 160 13.34 -22.65 -62.81
N ALA A 161 13.50 -21.79 -61.81
CA ALA A 161 14.71 -21.67 -60.98
C ALA A 161 14.35 -21.66 -59.48
N PRO A 162 15.29 -21.98 -58.57
CA PRO A 162 15.05 -21.84 -57.13
C PRO A 162 14.62 -20.43 -56.75
N LEU A 163 13.58 -20.32 -55.90
CA LEU A 163 13.11 -19.05 -55.38
C LEU A 163 13.89 -18.64 -54.13
N THR A 164 14.25 -17.36 -54.05
CA THR A 164 14.80 -16.73 -52.84
C THR A 164 13.92 -15.55 -52.46
N LEU A 165 13.36 -15.60 -51.25
CA LEU A 165 12.63 -14.50 -50.64
C LEU A 165 13.42 -13.95 -49.47
N ASN A 166 13.44 -12.63 -49.33
CA ASN A 166 14.08 -11.93 -48.22
C ASN A 166 13.02 -11.08 -47.53
N GLY A 167 13.16 -10.90 -46.22
CA GLY A 167 12.29 -10.01 -45.47
C GLY A 167 12.93 -9.63 -44.15
N THR A 168 12.34 -8.64 -43.50
CA THR A 168 12.76 -8.14 -42.20
C THR A 168 11.60 -8.28 -41.21
N LEU A 169 11.88 -8.88 -40.05
CA LEU A 169 10.97 -8.89 -38.92
C LEU A 169 11.37 -7.79 -37.93
N THR A 170 10.38 -7.24 -37.24
CA THR A 170 10.58 -6.28 -36.15
C THR A 170 9.89 -6.80 -34.89
N SER A 171 10.48 -6.58 -33.73
CA SER A 171 9.87 -6.84 -32.42
C SER A 171 9.76 -5.54 -31.64
N THR A 172 8.66 -5.36 -30.92
CA THR A 172 8.49 -4.29 -29.93
C THR A 172 7.87 -4.88 -28.67
N ASP A 173 8.43 -4.51 -27.53
CA ASP A 173 7.97 -4.94 -26.21
C ASP A 173 7.92 -3.71 -25.30
N VAL A 174 6.89 -3.63 -24.46
CA VAL A 174 6.61 -2.46 -23.61
C VAL A 174 7.46 -2.46 -22.35
N ASP A 175 7.79 -3.64 -21.82
CA ASP A 175 8.57 -3.80 -20.59
C ASP A 175 9.96 -4.41 -20.83
N ASN A 176 10.27 -4.77 -22.09
CA ASN A 176 11.56 -5.30 -22.48
C ASN A 176 12.25 -4.44 -23.54
N THR A 177 13.47 -4.01 -23.22
CA THR A 177 14.27 -3.19 -24.15
C THR A 177 14.99 -4.03 -25.21
N ASP A 178 15.25 -5.31 -24.92
CA ASP A 178 15.88 -6.21 -25.89
C ASP A 178 14.80 -6.82 -26.79
N ASN A 179 14.78 -6.33 -28.03
CA ASN A 179 13.86 -6.77 -29.08
C ASN A 179 14.59 -7.60 -30.15
N SER A 180 15.73 -8.20 -29.80
CA SER A 180 16.49 -9.05 -30.71
C SER A 180 15.80 -10.40 -30.94
N PHE A 181 16.08 -10.99 -32.11
CA PHE A 181 15.63 -12.34 -32.40
C PHE A 181 16.73 -13.34 -32.02
N THR A 182 16.35 -14.56 -31.65
CA THR A 182 17.32 -15.65 -31.62
C THR A 182 17.53 -16.15 -33.05
N ALA A 183 18.78 -16.09 -33.53
CA ALA A 183 19.12 -16.61 -34.84
C ALA A 183 18.70 -18.08 -34.99
N ALA A 184 18.10 -18.43 -36.12
CA ALA A 184 17.58 -19.77 -36.36
C ALA A 184 17.72 -20.17 -37.83
N THR A 185 17.96 -21.46 -38.06
CA THR A 185 17.86 -22.07 -39.39
C THR A 185 16.91 -23.25 -39.30
N ILE A 186 15.82 -23.19 -40.06
CA ILE A 186 14.75 -24.19 -40.07
C ILE A 186 14.69 -24.78 -41.48
N VAL A 187 14.97 -26.08 -41.60
CA VAL A 187 14.88 -26.82 -42.86
C VAL A 187 13.56 -27.61 -42.88
N ARG A 188 12.81 -27.49 -43.97
CA ARG A 188 11.61 -28.28 -44.28
C ARG A 188 11.72 -28.83 -45.71
N ASP A 189 10.80 -29.71 -46.09
CA ASP A 189 10.80 -30.38 -47.41
C ASP A 189 10.84 -29.39 -48.60
N ASN A 190 10.28 -28.20 -48.44
CA ASN A 190 10.14 -27.19 -49.49
C ASN A 190 11.20 -26.07 -49.43
N GLY A 191 12.18 -26.13 -48.54
CA GLY A 191 13.23 -25.11 -48.45
C GLY A 191 13.83 -24.91 -47.06
N THR A 192 14.78 -23.98 -46.99
CA THR A 192 15.44 -23.56 -45.74
C THR A 192 15.08 -22.12 -45.42
N PHE A 193 14.65 -21.87 -44.18
CA PHE A 193 14.43 -20.54 -43.63
C PHE A 193 15.56 -20.20 -42.67
N THR A 194 16.16 -19.02 -42.81
CA THR A 194 17.20 -18.52 -41.90
C THR A 194 16.79 -17.16 -41.35
N LEU A 195 16.72 -17.03 -40.03
CA LEU A 195 16.55 -15.79 -39.29
C LEU A 195 17.90 -15.41 -38.67
N ALA A 196 18.35 -14.19 -38.94
CA ALA A 196 19.51 -13.62 -38.26
C ALA A 196 19.11 -13.14 -36.85
N ALA A 197 20.10 -12.96 -35.96
CA ALA A 197 19.89 -12.33 -34.66
C ALA A 197 19.64 -10.82 -34.80
#